data_AF-A0A1G1CB74-F1
#
_entry.id   AF-A0A1G1CB74-F1
#
_cell.length_a   1.000
_cell.length_b   1.000
_cell.length_c   1.000
_cell.angle_alpha   90.00
_cell.angle_beta   90.00
_cell.angle_gamma   90.00
#
_symmetry.space_group_name_H-M   'P 1'
#
loop_
_entity.id
_entity.type
_entity.pdbx_description
1 polymer ?
#
loop_
_entity_poly.entity_id
_entity_poly.type
_entity_poly.pdbx_seq_one_letter_code
_entity_poly.pdbx_strand_id
1 'polypeptide(L)'
;MVRDPLGKPHLLLGGHRGPAISFSEGGGAVWAALCWDESDIGLDVAETSEFHGDYPIRRVFNAQELQHVVRLTGGDLEKASALLWSIKEAIVKALGCGFHLVEPRDIDVRPSVKGDGEYTFPVCLSRKALERLPMGADRSMWVRALPQVKMWLSIAFLNGQRH
;
A
#
# COMPACT_ATOMS: atom_id res chain seq x y z
N MET A 1 -3.23 -13.39 -18.47
CA MET A 1 -3.34 -12.19 -17.63
C MET A 1 -3.59 -11.00 -18.55
N VAL A 2 -4.49 -10.10 -18.17
CA VAL A 2 -4.76 -8.84 -18.89
C VAL A 2 -4.52 -7.66 -17.95
N ARG A 3 -4.31 -6.45 -18.46
CA ARG A 3 -4.17 -5.23 -17.66
C ARG A 3 -5.35 -4.30 -17.95
N ASP A 4 -5.84 -3.62 -16.93
CA ASP A 4 -6.81 -2.55 -17.11
C ASP A 4 -6.13 -1.26 -17.65
N PRO A 5 -6.89 -0.21 -18.00
CA PRO A 5 -6.32 1.05 -18.50
C PRO A 5 -5.37 1.77 -17.52
N LEU A 6 -5.43 1.46 -16.23
CA LEU A 6 -4.58 2.02 -15.19
C LEU A 6 -3.42 1.08 -14.80
N GLY A 7 -3.27 -0.03 -15.53
CA GLY A 7 -2.17 -0.98 -15.38
C GLY A 7 -2.41 -2.08 -14.34
N LYS A 8 -3.58 -2.15 -13.69
CA LYS A 8 -3.89 -3.20 -12.71
C LYS A 8 -3.96 -4.56 -13.41
N PRO A 9 -3.24 -5.58 -12.93
CA PRO A 9 -3.29 -6.91 -13.51
C PRO A 9 -4.57 -7.67 -13.12
N HIS A 10 -5.12 -8.40 -14.08
CA HIS A 10 -6.24 -9.32 -13.89
C HIS A 10 -5.85 -10.73 -14.36
N LEU A 11 -5.87 -11.68 -13.44
CA LEU A 11 -5.75 -13.09 -13.75
C LEU A 11 -7.03 -13.55 -14.47
N LEU A 12 -6.87 -14.39 -15.49
CA LEU A 12 -7.98 -15.02 -16.19
C LEU A 12 -7.86 -16.54 -16.05
N LEU A 13 -8.89 -17.19 -15.54
CA LEU A 13 -8.99 -18.63 -15.37
C LEU A 13 -10.15 -19.14 -16.23
N GLY A 14 -9.86 -19.94 -17.26
CA GLY A 14 -10.89 -20.43 -18.19
C GLY A 14 -11.69 -19.33 -18.90
N GLY A 15 -11.11 -18.14 -19.10
CA GLY A 15 -11.78 -16.98 -19.69
C GLY A 15 -12.55 -16.10 -18.70
N HIS A 16 -12.69 -16.52 -17.44
CA HIS A 16 -13.33 -15.74 -16.38
C HIS A 16 -12.30 -14.99 -15.53
N ARG A 17 -12.72 -13.90 -14.88
CA ARG A 17 -11.87 -13.16 -13.94
C ARG A 17 -11.51 -14.05 -12.76
N GLY A 18 -10.21 -14.24 -12.56
CA GLY A 18 -9.67 -15.00 -11.44
C GLY A 18 -9.47 -14.14 -10.17
N PRO A 19 -8.80 -14.71 -9.17
CA PRO A 19 -8.41 -14.03 -7.93
C PRO A 19 -7.65 -12.71 -8.18
N ALA A 20 -7.76 -11.78 -7.23
CA ALA A 20 -6.98 -10.55 -7.31
C ALA A 20 -5.50 -10.88 -7.12
N ILE A 21 -4.64 -10.22 -7.92
CA ILE A 21 -3.19 -10.40 -7.88
C ILE A 21 -2.51 -9.05 -7.85
N SER A 22 -1.41 -8.93 -7.11
CA SER A 22 -0.57 -7.74 -7.08
C SER A 22 0.90 -8.12 -7.10
N PHE A 23 1.72 -7.27 -7.71
CA PHE A 23 3.16 -7.48 -7.86
C PHE A 23 3.93 -6.27 -7.33
N SER A 24 5.14 -6.53 -6.81
CA SER A 24 6.16 -5.50 -6.61
C SER A 24 7.55 -6.07 -6.85
N GLU A 25 8.51 -5.21 -7.16
CA GLU A 25 9.90 -5.59 -7.40
C GLU A 25 10.78 -4.86 -6.39
N GLY A 26 11.69 -5.57 -5.74
CA GLY A 26 12.55 -5.01 -4.70
C GLY A 26 13.41 -6.08 -4.03
N GLY A 27 14.59 -5.71 -3.54
CA GLY A 27 15.53 -6.64 -2.92
C GLY A 27 16.07 -7.68 -3.90
N GLY A 28 16.09 -7.38 -5.21
CA GLY A 28 16.53 -8.30 -6.27
C GLY A 28 15.53 -9.42 -6.58
N ALA A 29 14.27 -9.31 -6.15
CA ALA A 29 13.23 -10.30 -6.41
C ALA A 29 11.92 -9.66 -6.90
N VAL A 30 11.10 -10.48 -7.55
CA VAL A 30 9.69 -10.17 -7.84
C VAL A 30 8.82 -10.80 -6.76
N TRP A 31 8.01 -9.97 -6.13
CA TRP A 31 7.03 -10.36 -5.11
C TRP A 31 5.65 -10.41 -5.72
N ALA A 32 4.84 -11.38 -5.30
CA ALA A 32 3.46 -11.51 -5.74
C ALA A 32 2.55 -11.88 -4.56
N ALA A 33 1.34 -11.32 -4.56
CA ALA A 33 0.30 -11.66 -3.61
C ALA A 33 -0.99 -11.98 -4.37
N LEU A 34 -1.70 -13.02 -3.93
CA LEU A 34 -2.95 -13.51 -4.53
C LEU A 34 -4.03 -13.59 -3.43
N CYS A 35 -5.23 -13.08 -3.72
CA CYS A 35 -6.36 -13.12 -2.78
C CYS A 35 -7.58 -13.80 -3.41
N TRP A 36 -8.02 -14.91 -2.80
CA TRP A 36 -9.14 -15.73 -3.28
C TRP A 36 -10.52 -15.19 -2.89
N ASP A 37 -10.64 -14.52 -1.75
CA ASP A 37 -11.90 -14.15 -1.08
C ASP A 37 -12.62 -12.91 -1.67
N GLU A 38 -12.42 -12.65 -2.97
CA GLU A 38 -12.94 -11.48 -3.69
C GLU A 38 -12.47 -10.12 -3.19
N SER A 39 -11.64 -10.02 -2.14
CA SER A 39 -11.04 -8.75 -1.75
C SER A 39 -10.12 -8.23 -2.85
N ASP A 40 -9.97 -6.92 -2.96
CA ASP A 40 -8.85 -6.36 -3.73
C ASP A 40 -7.59 -6.40 -2.87
N ILE A 41 -6.48 -6.77 -3.51
CA ILE A 41 -5.18 -6.88 -2.86
C ILE A 41 -4.18 -5.97 -3.55
N GLY A 42 -3.30 -5.37 -2.76
CA GLY A 42 -2.15 -4.61 -3.23
C GLY A 42 -0.91 -5.00 -2.47
N LEU A 43 0.22 -5.06 -3.16
CA LEU A 43 1.50 -5.47 -2.61
C LEU A 43 2.55 -4.43 -2.95
N ASP A 44 3.32 -4.02 -1.95
CA ASP A 44 4.50 -3.23 -2.21
C ASP A 44 5.70 -3.62 -1.36
N VAL A 45 6.89 -3.44 -1.94
CA VAL A 45 8.18 -3.60 -1.28
C VAL A 45 8.95 -2.30 -1.49
N ALA A 46 9.48 -1.75 -0.41
CA ALA A 46 10.29 -0.54 -0.47
C ALA A 46 11.59 -0.75 0.32
N GLU A 47 12.73 -0.54 -0.34
CA GLU A 47 14.04 -0.58 0.28
C GLU A 47 14.30 0.70 1.07
N THR A 48 14.99 0.55 2.20
CA THR A 48 15.41 1.72 3.02
C THR A 48 16.29 2.67 2.22
N SER A 49 17.10 2.10 1.31
CA SER A 49 18.06 2.82 0.48
C SER A 49 17.43 3.81 -0.50
N GLU A 50 16.17 3.62 -0.87
CA GLU A 50 15.42 4.51 -1.77
C GLU A 50 15.17 5.89 -1.16
N PHE A 51 15.27 6.01 0.17
CA PHE A 51 14.89 7.20 0.93
C PHE A 51 16.09 7.96 1.53
N HIS A 52 17.31 7.62 1.11
CA HIS A 52 18.52 8.37 1.48
C HIS A 52 18.54 9.78 0.86
N GLY A 53 19.22 10.71 1.53
CA GLY A 53 19.57 12.03 0.98
C GLY A 53 18.39 12.96 0.79
N ASP A 54 18.26 13.55 -0.41
CA ASP A 54 17.31 14.63 -0.71
C ASP A 54 15.89 14.15 -1.06
N TYR A 55 15.52 12.93 -0.66
CA TYR A 55 14.16 12.43 -0.87
C TYR A 55 13.15 13.44 -0.30
N PRO A 56 12.11 13.85 -1.05
CA PRO A 56 11.22 14.95 -0.65
C PRO A 56 10.17 14.48 0.36
N ILE A 57 10.60 13.95 1.51
CA ILE A 57 9.79 13.38 2.60
C ILE A 57 8.61 14.29 2.94
N ARG A 58 8.88 15.58 3.10
CA ARG A 58 7.85 16.56 3.48
C ARG A 58 6.80 16.78 2.40
N ARG A 59 7.08 16.51 1.12
CA ARG A 59 6.10 16.63 0.04
C ARG A 59 5.23 15.38 -0.08
N VAL A 60 5.78 14.22 0.27
CA VAL A 60 5.14 12.92 0.08
C VAL A 60 4.31 12.52 1.30
N PHE A 61 4.79 12.81 2.51
CA PHE A 61 4.18 12.34 3.74
C PHE A 61 3.54 13.47 4.56
N ASN A 62 2.45 13.15 5.24
CA ASN A 62 1.88 13.98 6.28
C ASN A 62 2.77 13.90 7.54
N ALA A 63 2.88 15.00 8.28
CA ALA A 63 3.80 15.07 9.43
C ALA A 63 3.40 14.10 10.56
N GLN A 64 2.10 13.92 10.79
CA GLN A 64 1.59 13.08 11.87
C GLN A 64 1.85 11.59 11.63
N GLU A 65 1.57 11.09 10.41
CA GLU A 65 1.86 9.70 10.03
C GLU A 65 3.37 9.42 10.08
N LEU A 66 4.20 10.35 9.57
CA LEU A 66 5.64 10.21 9.56
C LEU A 66 6.19 10.16 10.98
N GLN A 67 5.73 11.05 11.85
CA GLN A 67 6.16 11.05 13.25
C GLN A 67 5.78 9.73 13.95
N HIS A 68 4.62 9.17 13.62
CA HIS A 68 4.19 7.88 14.14
C HIS A 68 5.12 6.74 13.68
N VAL A 69 5.36 6.60 12.38
CA VAL A 69 6.22 5.53 11.86
C VAL A 69 7.69 5.70 12.26
N VAL A 70 8.20 6.93 12.41
CA VAL A 70 9.55 7.19 12.93
C VAL A 70 9.72 6.66 14.35
N ARG A 71 8.69 6.81 15.21
CA ARG A 71 8.75 6.19 16.54
C ARG A 71 8.75 4.66 16.46
N LEU A 72 8.00 4.08 15.53
CA LEU A 72 7.96 2.63 15.33
C LEU A 72 9.30 2.06 14.85
N THR A 73 10.03 2.81 14.01
CA THR A 73 11.33 2.40 13.47
C THR A 73 12.53 2.80 14.35
N GLY A 74 12.28 3.19 15.60
CA GLY A 74 13.35 3.54 16.55
C GLY A 74 14.08 4.85 16.22
N GLY A 75 13.40 5.79 15.54
CA GLY A 75 13.97 7.07 15.13
C GLY A 75 14.60 7.07 13.73
N ASP A 76 14.66 5.92 13.06
CA ASP A 76 15.24 5.77 11.73
C ASP A 76 14.27 6.30 10.65
N LEU A 77 14.60 7.48 10.10
CA LEU A 77 13.76 8.21 9.16
C LEU A 77 13.64 7.50 7.79
N GLU A 78 14.70 6.83 7.35
CA GLU A 78 14.73 6.16 6.04
C GLU A 78 13.89 4.89 6.11
N LYS A 79 14.04 4.10 7.20
CA LYS A 79 13.16 2.95 7.44
C LYS A 79 11.71 3.36 7.62
N ALA A 80 11.46 4.48 8.28
CA ALA A 80 10.11 5.02 8.45
C ALA A 80 9.50 5.42 7.11
N SER A 81 10.31 6.03 6.24
CA SER A 81 9.90 6.45 4.90
C SER A 81 9.60 5.25 4.01
N ALA A 82 10.45 4.21 4.03
CA ALA A 82 10.20 2.95 3.32
C ALA A 82 8.93 2.23 3.79
N LEU A 83 8.71 2.17 5.11
CA LEU A 83 7.47 1.63 5.66
C LEU A 83 6.26 2.41 5.15
N LEU A 84 6.27 3.74 5.29
CA LEU A 84 5.13 4.57 4.95
C LEU A 84 4.85 4.61 3.44
N TRP A 85 5.91 4.62 2.62
CA TRP A 85 5.79 4.51 1.16
C TRP A 85 5.16 3.19 0.74
N SER A 86 5.68 2.06 1.23
CA SER A 86 5.15 0.74 0.87
C SER A 86 3.69 0.56 1.28
N ILE A 87 3.27 1.13 2.41
CA ILE A 87 1.85 1.14 2.81
C ILE A 87 1.00 1.88 1.78
N LYS A 88 1.44 3.07 1.34
CA LYS A 88 0.69 3.92 0.41
C LYS A 88 0.62 3.33 -1.00
N GLU A 89 1.75 2.80 -1.49
CA GLU A 89 1.81 2.08 -2.78
C GLU A 89 0.92 0.83 -2.77
N ALA A 90 0.97 0.03 -1.69
CA ALA A 90 0.10 -1.14 -1.57
C ALA A 90 -1.38 -0.74 -1.65
N ILE A 91 -1.79 0.36 -1.02
CA ILE A 91 -3.17 0.86 -1.08
C ILE A 91 -3.58 1.25 -2.50
N VAL A 92 -2.78 2.04 -3.21
CA VAL A 92 -3.14 2.47 -4.57
C VAL A 92 -3.09 1.33 -5.59
N LYS A 93 -2.26 0.31 -5.36
CA LYS A 93 -2.27 -0.94 -6.12
C LYS A 93 -3.53 -1.75 -5.88
N ALA A 94 -4.00 -1.84 -4.62
CA ALA A 94 -5.26 -2.49 -4.31
C ALA A 94 -6.46 -1.75 -4.92
N LEU A 95 -6.48 -0.42 -4.83
CA LEU A 95 -7.49 0.43 -5.46
C LEU A 95 -7.45 0.32 -7.00
N GLY A 96 -6.29 0.04 -7.58
CA GLY A 96 -6.11 -0.06 -9.04
C GLY A 96 -5.90 1.27 -9.74
N CYS A 97 -5.56 2.33 -9.00
CA CYS A 97 -5.45 3.67 -9.56
C CYS A 97 -4.00 4.18 -9.67
N GLY A 98 -3.06 3.54 -8.96
CA GLY A 98 -1.75 4.11 -8.72
C GLY A 98 -1.83 5.52 -8.11
N PHE A 99 -0.74 6.29 -8.17
CA PHE A 99 -0.75 7.69 -7.74
C PHE A 99 -1.30 8.66 -8.80
N HIS A 100 -1.98 8.17 -9.85
CA HIS A 100 -2.58 9.01 -10.88
C HIS A 100 -3.84 9.73 -10.40
N LEU A 101 -4.64 9.08 -9.54
CA LEU A 101 -5.91 9.62 -9.04
C LEU A 101 -5.85 10.02 -7.56
N VAL A 102 -5.01 9.33 -6.79
CA VAL A 102 -4.82 9.53 -5.35
C VAL A 102 -3.38 9.98 -5.15
N GLU A 103 -3.14 11.13 -4.52
CA GLU A 103 -1.76 11.51 -4.17
C GLU A 103 -1.33 10.80 -2.88
N PRO A 104 -0.02 10.59 -2.63
CA PRO A 104 0.44 9.95 -1.39
C PRO A 104 -0.11 10.60 -0.11
N ARG A 105 -0.30 11.92 -0.10
CA ARG A 105 -0.87 12.67 1.03
C ARG A 105 -2.38 12.55 1.18
N ASP A 106 -3.07 12.09 0.14
CA ASP A 106 -4.50 11.78 0.19
C ASP A 106 -4.79 10.45 0.91
N ILE A 107 -3.75 9.70 1.29
CA ILE A 107 -3.85 8.46 2.05
C ILE A 107 -3.43 8.75 3.49
N ASP A 108 -4.32 8.50 4.45
CA ASP A 108 -4.08 8.71 5.87
C ASP A 108 -3.84 7.38 6.56
N VAL A 109 -2.59 7.15 6.98
CA VAL A 109 -2.16 5.93 7.67
C VAL A 109 -2.34 6.12 9.17
N ARG A 110 -3.29 5.40 9.76
CA ARG A 110 -3.62 5.48 11.18
C ARG A 110 -2.64 4.67 12.03
N PRO A 111 -2.55 4.95 13.35
CA PRO A 111 -1.69 4.20 14.25
C PRO A 111 -1.92 2.68 14.15
N SER A 112 -0.82 1.94 14.04
CA SER A 112 -0.84 0.49 13.87
C SER A 112 -1.22 -0.26 15.13
N VAL A 113 -1.83 -1.43 14.94
CA VAL A 113 -1.86 -2.50 15.95
C VAL A 113 -0.65 -3.41 15.71
N LYS A 114 0.16 -3.65 16.75
CA LYS A 114 1.31 -4.54 16.69
C LYS A 114 0.87 -5.98 16.96
N GLY A 115 1.24 -6.90 16.07
CA GLY A 115 1.11 -8.35 16.26
C GLY A 115 2.48 -9.00 16.51
N ASP A 116 2.54 -10.32 16.33
CA ASP A 116 3.77 -11.11 16.47
C ASP A 116 4.73 -10.85 15.30
N GLY A 117 5.48 -9.76 15.39
CA GLY A 117 6.50 -9.38 14.39
C GLY A 117 5.97 -8.63 13.17
N GLU A 118 4.65 -8.40 13.07
CA GLU A 118 4.00 -7.61 12.02
C GLU A 118 3.24 -6.40 12.59
N TYR A 119 2.97 -5.43 11.73
CA TYR A 119 2.16 -4.26 12.03
C TYR A 119 0.94 -4.22 11.13
N THR A 120 -0.24 -3.99 11.70
CA THR A 120 -1.47 -3.77 10.92
C THR A 120 -1.89 -2.31 11.03
N PHE A 121 -2.02 -1.63 9.90
CA PHE A 121 -2.40 -0.24 9.80
C PHE A 121 -3.81 -0.10 9.23
N PRO A 122 -4.76 0.52 9.95
CA PRO A 122 -5.96 1.04 9.33
C PRO A 122 -5.58 2.20 8.39
N VAL A 123 -6.23 2.28 7.23
CA VAL A 123 -6.00 3.34 6.25
C VAL A 123 -7.31 4.02 5.88
N CYS A 124 -7.27 5.34 5.71
CA CYS A 124 -8.39 6.12 5.21
C CYS A 124 -7.97 6.95 3.99
N LEU A 125 -8.92 7.25 3.11
CA LEU A 125 -8.70 8.22 2.04
C LEU A 125 -9.19 9.61 2.48
N SER A 126 -8.50 10.65 2.02
CA SER A 126 -8.94 12.04 2.18
C SER A 126 -10.26 12.25 1.44
N ARG A 127 -11.02 13.28 1.84
CA ARG A 127 -12.26 13.66 1.12
C ARG A 127 -12.00 13.90 -0.37
N LYS A 128 -10.89 14.56 -0.70
CA LYS A 128 -10.46 14.83 -2.08
C LYS A 128 -10.23 13.54 -2.86
N ALA A 129 -9.61 12.52 -2.27
CA ALA A 129 -9.46 11.22 -2.91
C ALA A 129 -10.79 10.48 -3.07
N LEU A 130 -11.68 10.56 -2.07
CA LEU A 130 -13.01 9.93 -2.15
C LEU A 130 -13.90 10.57 -3.23
N GLU A 131 -13.77 11.87 -3.50
CA GLU A 131 -14.45 12.53 -4.62
C GLU A 131 -14.00 11.98 -5.98
N ARG A 132 -12.74 11.56 -6.11
CA ARG A 132 -12.17 10.96 -7.33
C ARG A 132 -12.37 9.45 -7.41
N LEU A 133 -12.45 8.78 -6.26
CA LEU A 133 -12.68 7.35 -6.12
C LEU A 133 -13.80 7.09 -5.11
N PRO A 134 -15.07 7.32 -5.48
CA PRO A 134 -16.21 7.10 -4.58
C PRO A 134 -16.28 5.67 -4.03
N MET A 135 -15.80 4.70 -4.82
CA MET A 135 -15.66 3.29 -4.46
C MET A 135 -14.81 3.04 -3.21
N GLY A 136 -13.99 4.00 -2.77
CA GLY A 136 -13.20 3.90 -1.55
C GLY A 136 -13.97 4.23 -0.27
N ALA A 137 -15.14 4.86 -0.35
CA ALA A 137 -15.87 5.38 0.82
C ALA A 137 -16.46 4.28 1.70
N ASP A 138 -16.94 3.19 1.08
CA ASP A 138 -17.60 2.09 1.77
C ASP A 138 -16.67 0.88 2.02
N ARG A 139 -15.36 1.06 1.81
CA ARG A 139 -14.38 -0.03 1.93
C ARG A 139 -13.55 0.10 3.19
N SER A 140 -13.44 -1.02 3.90
CA SER A 140 -12.48 -1.16 4.99
C SER A 140 -11.10 -1.44 4.40
N MET A 141 -10.15 -0.55 4.66
CA MET A 141 -8.78 -0.64 4.13
C MET A 141 -7.79 -0.89 5.25
N TRP A 142 -7.06 -2.00 5.13
CA TRP A 142 -6.05 -2.40 6.10
C TRP A 142 -4.77 -2.77 5.37
N VAL A 143 -3.62 -2.43 5.96
CA VAL A 143 -2.32 -2.85 5.45
C VAL A 143 -1.58 -3.62 6.53
N ARG A 144 -1.12 -4.83 6.19
CA ARG A 144 -0.15 -5.57 6.98
C ARG A 144 1.24 -5.23 6.49
N ALA A 145 2.12 -4.78 7.38
CA ALA A 145 3.50 -4.48 7.08
C ALA A 145 4.44 -5.40 7.87
N LEU A 146 5.36 -6.03 7.15
CA LEU A 146 6.34 -6.96 7.67
C LEU A 146 7.75 -6.37 7.49
N PRO A 147 8.53 -6.22 8.56
CA PRO A 147 9.92 -5.78 8.44
C PRO A 147 10.75 -6.87 7.79
N GLN A 148 11.60 -6.47 6.85
CA GLN A 148 12.66 -7.30 6.27
C GLN A 148 14.01 -6.65 6.57
N VAL A 149 15.12 -7.36 6.34
CA VAL A 149 16.47 -6.92 6.77
C VAL A 149 16.82 -5.50 6.28
N LYS A 150 16.45 -5.12 5.06
CA LYS A 150 16.74 -3.80 4.45
C LYS A 150 15.53 -3.11 3.82
N MET A 151 14.34 -3.65 4.02
CA MET A 151 13.14 -3.23 3.31
C MET A 151 11.87 -3.48 4.13
N TRP A 152 10.76 -2.96 3.65
CA TRP A 152 9.43 -3.26 4.17
C TRP A 152 8.60 -3.95 3.10
N LEU A 153 7.87 -4.98 3.49
CA LEU A 153 6.84 -5.62 2.68
C LEU A 153 5.47 -5.20 3.23
N SER A 154 4.64 -4.59 2.39
CA SER A 154 3.30 -4.13 2.75
C SER A 154 2.24 -4.79 1.88
N ILE A 155 1.20 -5.33 2.51
CA ILE A 155 0.08 -6.02 1.86
C ILE A 155 -1.22 -5.33 2.26
N ALA A 156 -1.88 -4.69 1.31
CA ALA A 156 -3.16 -4.02 1.49
C ALA A 156 -4.33 -4.97 1.16
N PHE A 157 -5.35 -4.95 2.03
CA PHE A 157 -6.60 -5.67 1.87
C PHE A 157 -7.77 -4.68 1.89
N LEU A 158 -8.58 -4.73 0.84
CA LEU A 158 -9.75 -3.87 0.67
C LEU A 158 -11.02 -4.71 0.67
N ASN A 159 -11.71 -4.69 1.81
CA ASN A 159 -12.94 -5.45 2.01
C ASN A 159 -14.16 -4.58 1.71
N GLY A 160 -15.12 -5.11 0.95
CA GLY A 160 -16.35 -4.45 0.51
C GLY A 160 -16.89 -5.09 -0.77
N GLN A 161 -18.15 -4.84 -1.14
CA GLN A 161 -18.71 -5.43 -2.37
C GLN A 161 -17.98 -4.89 -3.61
N ARG A 162 -17.55 -5.80 -4.49
CA ARG A 162 -17.15 -5.45 -5.85
C ARG A 162 -18.43 -5.07 -6.61
N HIS A 163 -18.59 -3.79 -6.95
CA HIS A 163 -19.61 -3.37 -7.92
C HIS A 163 -19.20 -3.79 -9.34
#